data_AF-A0A2A5CT38-F1
#
_entry.id   AF-A0A2A5CT38-F1
#
_cell.length_a   1.000
_cell.length_b   1.000
_cell.length_c   1.000
_cell.angle_alpha   90.00
_cell.angle_beta   90.00
_cell.angle_gamma   90.00
#
_symmetry.space_group_name_H-M   'P 1'
#
loop_
_entity.id
_entity.type
_entity.pdbx_description
1 polymer ?
#
loop_
_entity_poly.entity_id
_entity_poly.type
_entity_poly.pdbx_seq_one_letter_code
_entity_poly.pdbx_strand_id
1 'polypeptide(L)'
;MGGGLEPREAVDPYLGVWERPCVPYDEHGSTGIFGDVLDLYSAPALDDVGPFFYWTEKLTIEPNNIILEFSLFTDDQCQELGDTSGLFGGFTDYIFQQMYAEFSVGGEILAKNELVSDEELSFIQYEAPVGRSTHYDELYLNVRNVGDRLYKVETSHHALEDYTVNFDKYYIRTQN
;
A
#
# COMPACT_ATOMS: atom_id res chain seq x y z
N MET A 1 1.08 40.18 -31.40
CA MET A 1 1.90 39.54 -30.36
C MET A 1 1.05 38.45 -29.74
N GLY A 2 1.22 37.20 -30.17
CA GLY A 2 0.50 36.05 -29.62
C GLY A 2 1.35 35.45 -28.52
N GLY A 3 0.94 35.66 -27.26
CA GLY A 3 1.51 34.94 -26.13
C GLY A 3 1.03 33.50 -26.19
N GLY A 4 1.92 32.59 -26.60
CA GLY A 4 1.70 31.16 -26.41
C GLY A 4 1.65 30.91 -24.90
N LEU A 5 0.50 30.41 -24.44
CA LEU A 5 0.45 29.74 -23.15
C LEU A 5 1.31 28.49 -23.31
N GLU A 6 2.51 28.49 -22.73
CA GLU A 6 3.26 27.25 -22.56
C GLU A 6 2.34 26.28 -21.80
N PRO A 7 2.16 25.04 -22.28
CA PRO A 7 1.44 24.05 -21.51
C PRO A 7 2.21 23.90 -20.20
N ARG A 8 1.57 24.25 -19.08
CA ARG A 8 2.04 23.81 -17.76
C ARG A 8 2.29 22.32 -17.90
N GLU A 9 3.53 21.86 -17.69
CA GLU A 9 3.82 20.44 -17.56
C GLU A 9 2.74 19.85 -16.65
N ALA A 10 1.92 18.96 -17.21
CA ALA A 10 0.90 18.29 -16.44
C ALA A 10 1.67 17.43 -15.43
N VAL A 11 1.78 17.93 -14.20
CA VAL A 11 2.37 17.18 -13.10
C VAL A 11 1.54 15.90 -12.98
N ASP A 12 2.21 14.76 -13.11
CA ASP A 12 1.58 13.46 -13.02
C ASP A 12 0.81 13.36 -11.69
N PRO A 13 -0.53 13.22 -11.72
CA PRO A 13 -1.36 13.32 -10.53
C PRO A 13 -1.18 12.12 -9.59
N TYR A 14 -0.35 11.14 -9.94
CA TYR A 14 -0.05 10.00 -9.09
C TYR A 14 1.19 10.24 -8.22
N LEU A 15 2.06 11.18 -8.59
CA LEU A 15 3.27 11.49 -7.82
C LEU A 15 2.92 12.04 -6.44
N GLY A 16 3.72 11.65 -5.44
CA GLY A 16 3.60 12.11 -4.07
C GLY A 16 3.62 10.99 -3.03
N VAL A 17 3.30 11.37 -1.79
CA VAL A 17 3.15 10.45 -0.66
C VAL A 17 1.68 10.25 -0.37
N TRP A 18 1.30 8.98 -0.25
CA TRP A 18 -0.06 8.50 -0.09
C TRP A 18 -0.13 7.63 1.16
N GLU A 19 -0.93 8.02 2.13
CA GLU A 19 -1.01 7.32 3.41
C GLU A 19 -2.42 6.79 3.64
N ARG A 20 -2.48 5.59 4.19
CA ARG A 20 -3.72 5.05 4.71
C ARG A 20 -3.90 5.53 6.15
N PRO A 21 -5.11 5.93 6.57
CA PRO A 21 -5.39 6.13 7.99
C PRO A 21 -5.15 4.84 8.79
N CYS A 22 -4.82 4.99 10.08
CA CYS A 22 -4.71 3.87 11.01
C CYS A 22 -6.00 3.04 11.01
N VAL A 23 -5.89 1.73 10.80
CA VAL A 23 -7.03 0.81 10.90
C VAL A 23 -6.65 -0.45 11.68
N PRO A 24 -7.61 -1.14 12.31
CA PRO A 24 -7.34 -2.41 12.98
C PRO A 24 -6.83 -3.46 12.00
N TYR A 25 -5.91 -4.30 12.46
CA TYR A 25 -5.47 -5.49 11.74
C TYR A 25 -6.63 -6.50 11.66
N ASP A 26 -6.71 -7.20 10.53
CA ASP A 26 -7.69 -8.25 10.28
C ASP A 26 -6.95 -9.47 9.72
N GLU A 27 -7.12 -10.62 10.40
CA GLU A 27 -6.50 -11.91 10.07
C GLU A 27 -6.89 -12.44 8.68
N HIS A 28 -7.99 -11.94 8.11
CA HIS A 28 -8.40 -12.27 6.75
C HIS A 28 -7.75 -11.37 5.68
N GLY A 29 -6.93 -10.40 6.09
CA GLY A 29 -6.26 -9.38 5.26
C GLY A 29 -7.19 -8.63 4.29
N SER A 30 -8.50 -8.68 4.58
CA SER A 30 -9.53 -7.83 4.00
C SER A 30 -9.24 -6.36 4.25
N THR A 31 -8.52 -6.04 5.32
CA THR A 31 -8.21 -4.66 5.61
C THR A 31 -7.22 -4.11 4.60
N GLY A 32 -6.18 -4.83 4.14
CA GLY A 32 -5.05 -4.24 3.40
C GLY A 32 -5.45 -3.61 2.09
N ILE A 33 -4.91 -2.42 1.79
CA ILE A 33 -4.99 -1.92 0.42
C ILE A 33 -4.10 -2.85 -0.40
N PHE A 34 -2.81 -2.93 -0.11
CA PHE A 34 -1.90 -3.90 -0.75
C PHE A 34 -1.22 -4.86 0.25
N GLY A 35 -1.86 -5.10 1.41
CA GLY A 35 -1.33 -5.98 2.47
C GLY A 35 -1.21 -7.46 2.06
N ASP A 36 -1.89 -7.88 1.00
CA ASP A 36 -1.76 -9.20 0.37
C ASP A 36 -0.36 -9.45 -0.20
N VAL A 37 0.38 -8.40 -0.57
CA VAL A 37 1.74 -8.50 -1.12
C VAL A 37 2.75 -9.03 -0.10
N LEU A 38 2.52 -8.80 1.20
CA LEU A 38 3.50 -9.14 2.24
C LEU A 38 3.43 -10.58 2.75
N ASP A 39 2.45 -11.38 2.32
CA ASP A 39 2.19 -12.74 2.85
C ASP A 39 2.36 -12.85 4.38
N LEU A 40 1.93 -11.81 5.10
CA LEU A 40 1.93 -11.75 6.57
C LEU A 40 1.02 -12.82 7.19
N TYR A 41 0.17 -13.43 6.38
CA TYR A 41 -0.69 -14.58 6.70
C TYR A 41 0.08 -15.82 7.18
N SER A 42 1.39 -15.88 6.96
CA SER A 42 2.21 -17.03 7.33
C SER A 42 2.83 -16.95 8.74
N ALA A 43 2.48 -15.93 9.54
CA ALA A 43 2.87 -15.83 10.93
C ALA A 43 1.74 -16.34 11.85
N PRO A 44 1.64 -17.66 12.16
CA PRO A 44 0.64 -18.22 13.09
C PRO A 44 0.72 -17.63 14.51
N ALA A 45 1.78 -16.88 14.78
CA ALA A 45 1.95 -16.03 15.93
C ALA A 45 0.95 -14.86 16.01
N LEU A 46 0.45 -14.37 14.88
CA LEU A 46 -0.46 -13.22 14.79
C LEU A 46 -1.92 -13.61 14.92
N ASP A 47 -2.33 -14.85 14.66
CA ASP A 47 -3.73 -15.23 14.75
C ASP A 47 -4.28 -15.01 16.18
N ASP A 48 -3.45 -15.22 17.21
CA ASP A 48 -3.85 -15.06 18.61
C ASP A 48 -3.77 -13.60 19.14
N VAL A 49 -3.04 -12.71 18.47
CA VAL A 49 -2.77 -11.32 18.95
C VAL A 49 -3.11 -10.23 17.93
N GLY A 50 -3.37 -10.61 16.69
CA GLY A 50 -3.76 -9.78 15.54
C GLY A 50 -4.90 -8.83 15.83
N PRO A 51 -5.97 -9.24 16.54
CA PRO A 51 -7.07 -8.34 16.88
C PRO A 51 -6.69 -7.16 17.79
N PHE A 52 -5.50 -7.17 18.39
CA PHE A 52 -4.99 -6.09 19.24
C PHE A 52 -4.07 -5.12 18.51
N PHE A 53 -3.75 -5.38 17.24
CA PHE A 53 -2.89 -4.53 16.45
C PHE A 53 -3.67 -3.66 15.48
N TYR A 54 -3.05 -2.54 15.15
CA TYR A 54 -3.44 -1.61 14.13
C TYR A 54 -2.31 -1.52 13.11
N TRP A 55 -2.61 -1.05 11.92
CA TRP A 55 -1.60 -0.85 10.90
C TRP A 55 -1.82 0.42 10.10
N THR A 56 -0.75 0.83 9.44
CA THR A 56 -0.79 1.86 8.41
C THR A 56 0.00 1.40 7.19
N GLU A 57 -0.30 2.03 6.07
CA GLU A 57 0.37 1.81 4.80
C GLU A 57 0.78 3.17 4.23
N LYS A 58 2.02 3.29 3.79
CA LYS A 58 2.53 4.49 3.11
C LYS A 58 3.05 4.10 1.74
N LEU A 59 2.44 4.66 0.71
CA LEU A 59 2.82 4.50 -0.68
C LEU A 59 3.47 5.80 -1.17
N THR A 60 4.73 5.72 -1.57
CA THR A 60 5.47 6.82 -2.18
C THR A 60 5.62 6.54 -3.67
N ILE A 61 5.11 7.43 -4.51
CA ILE A 61 5.23 7.35 -5.96
C ILE A 61 6.10 8.50 -6.44
N GLU A 62 7.28 8.17 -6.93
CA GLU A 62 8.24 9.06 -7.55
C GLU A 62 8.27 8.82 -9.07
N PRO A 63 8.89 9.71 -9.87
CA PRO A 63 8.87 9.58 -11.33
C PRO A 63 9.34 8.22 -11.87
N ASN A 64 10.30 7.57 -11.20
CA ASN A 64 10.91 6.31 -11.63
C ASN A 64 10.89 5.21 -10.55
N ASN A 65 10.21 5.44 -9.43
CA ASN A 65 10.36 4.59 -8.26
C ASN A 65 9.05 4.54 -7.47
N ILE A 66 8.71 3.38 -6.95
CA ILE A 66 7.53 3.17 -6.12
C ILE A 66 7.92 2.39 -4.88
N ILE A 67 7.55 2.91 -3.72
CA ILE A 67 7.86 2.31 -2.43
C ILE A 67 6.57 2.18 -1.65
N LEU A 68 6.28 0.99 -1.18
CA LEU A 68 5.17 0.70 -0.30
C LEU A 68 5.72 0.22 1.05
N GLU A 69 5.42 0.99 2.09
CA GLU A 69 5.86 0.77 3.45
C GLU A 69 4.66 0.36 4.32
N PHE A 70 4.88 -0.58 5.23
CA PHE A 70 3.88 -1.04 6.18
C PHE A 70 4.43 -0.93 7.60
N SER A 71 3.59 -0.43 8.50
CA SER A 71 3.92 -0.31 9.92
C SER A 71 2.77 -0.84 10.78
N LEU A 72 3.14 -1.50 11.88
CA LEU A 72 2.22 -2.10 12.84
C LEU A 72 2.29 -1.39 14.18
N PHE A 73 1.13 -1.24 14.81
CA PHE A 73 0.93 -0.48 16.03
C PHE A 73 -0.01 -1.22 16.98
N THR A 74 -0.07 -0.80 18.23
CA THR A 74 -0.88 -1.43 19.28
C THR A 74 -2.06 -0.56 19.70
N ASP A 75 -2.18 0.63 19.13
CA ASP A 75 -3.22 1.61 19.41
C ASP A 75 -3.86 2.12 18.12
N ASP A 76 -5.09 2.63 18.26
CA ASP A 76 -5.93 3.11 17.17
C ASP A 76 -5.49 4.47 16.60
N GLN A 77 -4.45 5.07 17.19
CA GLN A 77 -3.85 6.31 16.71
C GLN A 77 -2.59 6.05 15.87
N CYS A 78 -2.14 4.79 15.76
CA CYS A 78 -0.90 4.38 15.12
C CYS A 78 0.28 5.25 15.59
N GLN A 79 0.38 5.47 16.89
CA GLN A 79 1.53 6.17 17.46
C GLN A 79 2.68 5.19 17.59
N GLU A 80 3.85 5.58 17.07
CA GLU A 80 5.08 4.83 17.37
C GLU A 80 5.23 4.75 18.88
N LEU A 81 5.14 3.53 19.40
CA LEU A 81 5.55 3.30 20.75
C LEU A 81 7.08 3.38 20.78
N GLY A 82 7.61 4.00 21.84
CA GLY A 82 9.02 3.80 22.19
C GLY A 82 9.29 2.33 22.51
N ASP A 83 10.42 2.03 23.14
CA ASP A 83 10.81 0.66 23.52
C ASP A 83 9.62 -0.16 24.09
N THR A 84 9.15 -1.12 23.28
CA THR A 84 7.99 -1.99 23.58
C THR A 84 8.39 -3.24 24.35
N SER A 85 9.66 -3.36 24.76
CA SER A 85 10.13 -4.52 25.51
C SER A 85 9.37 -4.71 26.82
N GLY A 86 8.77 -5.89 26.99
CA GLY A 86 8.04 -6.28 28.20
C GLY A 86 6.55 -5.97 28.19
N LEU A 87 5.98 -5.38 27.13
CA LEU A 87 4.55 -5.06 27.06
C LEU A 87 3.68 -6.29 26.79
N PHE A 88 4.17 -7.24 26.00
CA PHE A 88 3.39 -8.40 25.56
C PHE A 88 3.94 -9.74 26.07
N GLY A 89 5.06 -9.73 26.80
CA GLY A 89 5.74 -10.92 27.29
C GLY A 89 6.62 -11.56 26.22
N GLY A 90 7.65 -12.31 26.63
CA GLY A 90 8.84 -12.56 25.82
C GLY A 90 8.68 -13.21 24.43
N PHE A 91 7.61 -13.98 24.16
CA PHE A 91 7.37 -14.53 22.82
C PHE A 91 6.66 -13.50 21.91
N THR A 92 5.63 -12.83 22.43
CA THR A 92 4.90 -11.79 21.70
C THR A 92 5.76 -10.55 21.50
N ASP A 93 6.63 -10.19 22.46
CA ASP A 93 7.64 -9.14 22.28
C ASP A 93 8.66 -9.51 21.20
N TYR A 94 9.05 -10.79 21.08
CA TYR A 94 9.94 -11.25 20.01
C TYR A 94 9.28 -11.17 18.64
N ILE A 95 8.03 -11.64 18.51
CA ILE A 95 7.24 -11.52 17.28
C ILE A 95 7.06 -10.04 16.93
N PHE A 96 6.66 -9.23 17.91
CA PHE A 96 6.47 -7.80 17.73
C PHE A 96 7.78 -7.14 17.30
N GLN A 97 8.94 -7.45 17.90
CA GLN A 97 10.22 -6.88 17.45
C GLN A 97 10.67 -7.37 16.07
N GLN A 98 10.32 -8.59 15.66
CA GLN A 98 10.55 -9.04 14.28
C GLN A 98 9.62 -8.33 13.28
N MET A 99 8.45 -7.88 13.73
CA MET A 99 7.39 -7.26 12.93
C MET A 99 7.32 -5.73 13.01
N TYR A 100 7.93 -5.14 14.02
CA TYR A 100 8.15 -3.70 14.17
C TYR A 100 9.21 -3.19 13.19
N ALA A 101 9.80 -4.10 12.40
CA ALA A 101 10.54 -3.73 11.23
C ALA A 101 9.55 -3.14 10.20
N GLU A 102 9.75 -1.89 9.83
CA GLU A 102 9.12 -1.31 8.66
C GLU A 102 9.35 -2.25 7.46
N PHE A 103 8.27 -2.81 6.92
CA PHE A 103 8.35 -3.64 5.74
C PHE A 103 8.21 -2.74 4.53
N SER A 104 9.28 -2.64 3.73
CA SER A 104 9.29 -1.88 2.49
C SER A 104 9.35 -2.83 1.30
N VAL A 105 8.43 -2.67 0.37
CA VAL A 105 8.41 -3.36 -0.93
C VAL A 105 8.34 -2.35 -2.07
N GLY A 106 8.71 -2.79 -3.27
CA GLY A 106 8.83 -1.94 -4.45
C GLY A 106 10.27 -1.59 -4.79
N GLY A 107 10.44 -0.61 -5.67
CA GLY A 107 11.71 -0.21 -6.25
C GLY A 107 11.51 0.55 -7.57
N GLU A 108 12.51 0.46 -8.44
CA GLU A 108 12.48 1.10 -9.76
C GLU A 108 11.27 0.60 -10.58
N ILE A 109 10.52 1.54 -11.15
CA ILE A 109 9.36 1.25 -11.98
C ILE A 109 9.84 0.60 -13.28
N LEU A 110 9.45 -0.65 -13.50
CA LEU A 110 9.75 -1.42 -14.71
C LEU A 110 8.80 -1.04 -15.84
N ALA A 111 7.51 -0.87 -15.52
CA ALA A 111 6.48 -0.47 -16.45
C ALA A 111 5.43 0.41 -15.78
N LYS A 112 4.85 1.32 -16.58
CA LYS A 112 3.72 2.17 -16.21
C LYS A 112 2.71 2.16 -17.36
N ASN A 113 1.57 1.52 -17.14
CA ASN A 113 0.54 1.34 -18.16
C ASN A 113 -0.74 2.07 -17.74
N GLU A 114 -1.36 2.78 -18.68
CA GLU A 114 -2.72 3.28 -18.51
C GLU A 114 -3.70 2.22 -19.02
N LEU A 115 -4.62 1.80 -18.15
CA LEU A 115 -5.61 0.76 -18.40
C LEU A 115 -7.02 1.31 -18.08
N VAL A 116 -8.05 0.54 -18.42
CA VAL A 116 -9.46 0.93 -18.22
C VAL A 116 -10.18 -0.20 -17.49
N SER A 117 -10.96 0.15 -16.47
CA SER A 117 -11.76 -0.79 -15.69
C SER A 117 -13.05 -1.21 -16.39
N ASP A 118 -13.74 -2.22 -15.84
CA ASP A 118 -15.03 -2.71 -16.35
C ASP A 118 -16.11 -1.61 -16.32
N GLU A 119 -15.98 -0.66 -15.39
CA GLU A 119 -16.84 0.52 -15.27
C GLU A 119 -16.38 1.71 -16.13
N GLU A 120 -15.51 1.46 -17.12
CA GLU A 120 -14.94 2.45 -18.05
C GLU A 120 -14.09 3.54 -17.35
N LEU A 121 -13.48 3.22 -16.21
CA LEU A 121 -12.66 4.15 -15.44
C LEU A 121 -11.16 3.94 -15.75
N SER A 122 -10.49 4.95 -16.28
CA SER A 122 -9.03 4.89 -16.49
C SER A 122 -8.27 4.77 -15.16
N PHE A 123 -7.21 3.99 -15.14
CA PHE A 123 -6.32 3.84 -13.99
C PHE A 123 -4.89 3.57 -14.46
N ILE A 124 -3.93 3.66 -13.53
CA ILE A 124 -2.52 3.34 -13.81
C ILE A 124 -2.16 2.02 -13.13
N GLN A 125 -1.53 1.15 -13.89
CA GLN A 125 -0.81 -0.01 -13.37
C GLN A 125 0.69 0.31 -13.34
N TYR A 126 1.28 0.21 -12.15
CA TYR A 126 2.72 0.20 -11.97
C TYR A 126 3.21 -1.23 -11.79
N GLU A 127 4.34 -1.53 -12.41
CA GLU A 127 5.09 -2.76 -12.22
C GLU A 127 6.45 -2.41 -11.62
N ALA A 128 6.80 -3.05 -10.51
CA ALA A 128 8.08 -2.88 -9.84
C ALA A 128 8.57 -4.21 -9.29
N PRO A 129 9.88 -4.44 -9.13
CA PRO A 129 10.37 -5.67 -8.51
C PRO A 129 9.97 -5.71 -7.03
N VAL A 130 9.61 -6.89 -6.52
CA VAL A 130 9.53 -7.09 -5.07
C VAL A 130 10.88 -7.55 -4.57
N GLY A 131 11.35 -7.02 -3.43
CA GLY A 131 12.57 -7.52 -2.81
C GLY A 131 12.51 -9.03 -2.53
N ARG A 132 13.68 -9.66 -2.31
CA ARG A 132 13.88 -11.12 -2.17
C ARG A 132 13.07 -11.84 -1.05
N SER A 133 12.20 -11.14 -0.35
CA SER A 133 11.49 -11.63 0.84
C SER A 133 10.01 -11.93 0.61
N THR A 134 9.51 -11.89 -0.63
CA THR A 134 8.09 -12.23 -0.94
C THR A 134 7.99 -13.38 -1.94
N HIS A 135 6.85 -14.06 -1.99
CA HIS A 135 6.54 -15.11 -2.98
C HIS A 135 6.31 -14.58 -4.41
N TYR A 136 6.34 -13.27 -4.58
CA TYR A 136 6.12 -12.59 -5.85
C TYR A 136 7.43 -12.01 -6.37
N ASP A 137 7.70 -12.21 -7.67
CA ASP A 137 8.84 -11.60 -8.34
C ASP A 137 8.58 -10.12 -8.64
N GLU A 138 7.31 -9.76 -8.82
CA GLU A 138 6.85 -8.44 -9.26
C GLU A 138 5.66 -7.96 -8.43
N LEU A 139 5.65 -6.66 -8.15
CA LEU A 139 4.60 -5.90 -7.51
C LEU A 139 3.79 -5.19 -8.60
N TYR A 140 2.51 -5.54 -8.70
CA TYR A 140 1.55 -4.87 -9.56
C TYR A 140 0.66 -3.95 -8.72
N LEU A 141 0.86 -2.64 -8.86
CA LEU A 141 0.04 -1.62 -8.19
C LEU A 141 -0.93 -1.00 -9.18
N ASN A 142 -2.17 -1.47 -9.17
CA ASN A 142 -3.26 -0.92 -9.96
C ASN A 142 -3.98 0.16 -9.14
N VAL A 143 -3.89 1.42 -9.56
CA VAL A 143 -4.39 2.54 -8.77
C VAL A 143 -5.12 3.59 -9.63
N ARG A 144 -6.19 4.14 -9.08
CA ARG A 144 -6.96 5.24 -9.68
C ARG A 144 -6.91 6.48 -8.81
N ASN A 145 -6.41 7.58 -9.36
CA ASN A 145 -6.44 8.87 -8.68
C ASN A 145 -7.80 9.58 -8.86
N VAL A 146 -8.37 10.07 -7.76
CA VAL A 146 -9.51 10.99 -7.76
C VAL A 146 -9.27 12.08 -6.70
N GLY A 147 -8.66 13.19 -7.13
CA GLY A 147 -8.29 14.29 -6.24
C GLY A 147 -7.22 13.86 -5.24
N ASP A 148 -7.51 14.00 -3.94
CA ASP A 148 -6.60 13.63 -2.85
C ASP A 148 -6.72 12.17 -2.41
N ARG A 149 -7.40 11.34 -3.21
CA ARG A 149 -7.56 9.90 -2.94
C ARG A 149 -6.99 9.06 -4.06
N LEU A 150 -6.31 7.98 -3.68
CA LEU A 150 -5.76 6.99 -4.57
C LEU A 150 -6.37 5.62 -4.23
N TYR A 151 -7.27 5.15 -5.08
CA TYR A 151 -8.04 3.92 -4.88
C TYR A 151 -7.30 2.72 -5.46
N LYS A 152 -7.36 1.57 -4.77
CA LYS A 152 -6.95 0.29 -5.35
C LYS A 152 -7.92 -0.13 -6.46
N VAL A 153 -7.37 -0.67 -7.53
CA VAL A 153 -8.11 -1.37 -8.56
C VAL A 153 -7.82 -2.86 -8.40
N GLU A 154 -8.87 -3.64 -8.16
CA GLU A 154 -8.77 -5.08 -7.94
C GLU A 154 -8.98 -5.83 -9.25
N THR A 155 -8.26 -6.94 -9.42
CA THR A 155 -8.48 -7.88 -10.52
C THR A 155 -9.43 -8.96 -10.07
N SER A 156 -10.45 -9.27 -10.87
CA SER A 156 -11.33 -10.40 -10.60
C SER A 156 -10.53 -11.71 -10.72
N HIS A 157 -10.65 -12.59 -9.72
CA HIS A 157 -10.03 -13.92 -9.77
C HIS A 157 -10.54 -14.80 -10.94
N HIS A 158 -11.59 -14.37 -11.65
CA HIS A 158 -12.22 -15.12 -12.73
C HIS A 158 -11.74 -14.75 -14.14
N ALA A 159 -11.12 -13.58 -14.33
CA ALA A 159 -10.54 -13.18 -15.61
C ALA A 159 -9.39 -12.18 -15.40
N LEU A 160 -8.26 -12.43 -16.06
CA LEU A 160 -7.02 -11.64 -15.92
C LEU A 160 -7.12 -10.20 -16.47
N GLU A 161 -8.26 -9.81 -17.02
CA GLU A 161 -8.51 -8.49 -17.63
C GLU A 161 -9.75 -7.78 -17.07
N ASP A 162 -10.43 -8.37 -16.09
CA ASP A 162 -11.58 -7.75 -15.42
C ASP A 162 -11.07 -6.94 -14.22
N TYR A 163 -11.15 -5.61 -14.33
CA TYR A 163 -10.66 -4.68 -13.33
C TYR A 163 -11.82 -3.90 -12.71
N THR A 164 -11.86 -3.82 -11.38
CA THR A 164 -12.90 -3.09 -10.65
C THR A 164 -12.26 -2.11 -9.66
N VAL A 165 -12.75 -0.88 -9.60
CA VAL A 165 -12.23 0.12 -8.65
C VAL A 165 -12.82 -0.15 -7.26
N ASN A 166 -11.97 -0.44 -6.28
CA ASN A 166 -12.41 -0.64 -4.89
C ASN A 166 -12.45 0.70 -4.16
N PHE A 167 -13.64 1.29 -4.04
CA PHE A 167 -13.83 2.59 -3.38
C PHE A 167 -13.68 2.55 -1.84
N ASP A 168 -13.64 1.37 -1.24
CA ASP A 168 -13.43 1.18 0.20
C ASP A 168 -11.93 1.07 0.55
N LYS A 169 -11.06 0.82 -0.45
CA LYS A 169 -9.61 0.70 -0.28
C LYS A 169 -8.88 1.85 -0.95
N TYR A 170 -8.51 2.86 -0.18
CA TYR A 170 -7.84 4.05 -0.70
C TYR A 170 -6.80 4.66 0.24
N TYR A 171 -5.79 5.26 -0.35
CA TYR A 171 -4.86 6.17 0.32
C TYR A 171 -5.32 7.61 0.22
N ILE A 172 -4.85 8.44 1.16
CA ILE A 172 -5.02 9.88 1.18
C ILE A 172 -3.68 10.55 0.89
N ARG A 173 -3.67 11.55 0.02
CA ARG A 173 -2.47 12.33 -0.29
C ARG A 173 -2.00 13.12 0.93
N THR A 174 -0.73 12.98 1.30
CA THR A 174 -0.12 13.75 2.39
C THR A 174 0.96 14.71 1.90
N GLN A 175 1.61 14.42 0.77
CA GLN A 175 2.65 15.28 0.17
C GLN A 175 2.60 15.25 -1.37
N ASN A 176 3.02 16.34 -2.01
CA ASN A 176 3.14 16.52 -3.46
C ASN A 176 4.60 16.64 -3.88
#